data_AF-A0A5R2N544-F1
#
_entry.id   AF-A0A5R2N544-F1
#
_cell.length_a   1.000
_cell.length_b   1.000
_cell.length_c   1.000
_cell.angle_alpha   90.00
_cell.angle_beta   90.00
_cell.angle_gamma   90.00
#
_symmetry.space_group_name_H-M   'P 1'
#
loop_
_entity.id
_entity.type
_entity.pdbx_description
1 polymer ?
#
loop_
_entity_poly.entity_id
_entity_poly.type
_entity_poly.pdbx_seq_one_letter_code
_entity_poly.pdbx_strand_id
1 'polypeptide(L)'
;QEVNLRKARDGIYPAAALADFPPERIRRFFEKLDGSFQVGKELRDMVVFASQNLLRDPPFSRLDIVSCRNFLIYLEPEAQQRIIVMCHFALRPDGHLFLGNAETIGRHDDLFETVSKKWRIYRRIGPTRHDLIDYRPPRGSVATVGAGEPSSTPSETISAPLADIARRALLERYAPASVMI
;
A
#
# COMPACT_ATOMS: atom_id res chain seq x y z
N GLN A 1 -15.41 10.66 -0.26
CA GLN A 1 -14.57 9.49 -0.60
C GLN A 1 -15.36 8.19 -0.50
N GLU A 2 -16.09 7.97 0.59
CA GLU A 2 -16.83 6.73 0.83
C GLU A 2 -17.94 6.42 -0.17
N VAL A 3 -18.63 7.45 -0.69
CA VAL A 3 -19.68 7.32 -1.72
C VAL A 3 -19.13 6.68 -3.01
N ASN A 4 -17.92 7.06 -3.45
CA ASN A 4 -17.32 6.53 -4.67
C ASN A 4 -16.85 5.07 -4.48
N LEU A 5 -16.28 4.76 -3.31
CA LEU A 5 -15.89 3.39 -2.98
C LEU A 5 -17.11 2.47 -2.88
N ARG A 6 -18.22 2.96 -2.29
CA ARG A 6 -19.48 2.21 -2.25
C ARG A 6 -20.00 1.93 -3.66
N LYS A 7 -20.06 2.95 -4.53
CA LYS A 7 -20.45 2.77 -5.93
C LYS A 7 -19.59 1.74 -6.66
N ALA A 8 -18.27 1.73 -6.42
CA ALA A 8 -17.37 0.76 -7.01
C ALA A 8 -17.60 -0.68 -6.49
N ARG A 9 -17.87 -0.84 -5.18
CA ARG A 9 -18.23 -2.12 -4.57
C ARG A 9 -19.55 -2.66 -5.11
N ASP A 10 -20.56 -1.80 -5.22
CA ASP A 10 -21.87 -2.17 -5.76
C ASP A 10 -21.74 -2.62 -7.24
N GLY A 11 -20.80 -2.02 -7.97
CA GLY A 11 -20.46 -2.40 -9.33
C GLY A 11 -21.57 -2.12 -10.34
N ILE A 12 -22.49 -1.20 -10.03
CA ILE A 12 -23.64 -0.83 -10.87
C ILE A 12 -23.30 0.42 -11.69
N TYR A 13 -23.42 0.29 -13.01
CA TYR A 13 -23.08 1.34 -13.97
C TYR A 13 -24.21 1.54 -15.00
N PRO A 14 -24.45 2.77 -15.45
CA PRO A 14 -25.40 3.03 -16.53
C PRO A 14 -24.89 2.43 -17.84
N ALA A 15 -25.79 2.09 -18.76
CA ALA A 15 -25.43 1.56 -20.08
C ALA A 15 -24.41 2.44 -20.83
N ALA A 16 -24.52 3.76 -20.68
CA ALA A 16 -23.60 4.72 -21.29
C ALA A 16 -22.13 4.54 -20.85
N ALA A 17 -21.88 4.06 -19.62
CA ALA A 17 -20.52 3.79 -19.14
C ALA A 17 -19.86 2.56 -19.81
N LEU A 18 -20.66 1.73 -20.49
CA LEU A 18 -20.22 0.54 -21.21
C LEU A 18 -20.26 0.71 -22.73
N ALA A 19 -20.50 1.92 -23.24
CA ALA A 19 -20.68 2.18 -24.67
C ALA A 19 -19.47 1.72 -25.51
N ASP A 20 -18.25 1.88 -24.99
CA ASP A 20 -17.00 1.51 -25.68
C ASP A 20 -16.56 0.06 -25.41
N PHE A 21 -17.36 -0.72 -24.69
CA PHE A 21 -17.00 -2.11 -24.36
C PHE A 21 -17.44 -3.05 -25.48
N PRO A 22 -16.59 -4.01 -25.89
CA PRO A 22 -16.99 -5.08 -26.78
C PRO A 22 -18.20 -5.85 -26.25
N PRO A 23 -19.23 -6.15 -27.06
CA PRO A 23 -20.45 -6.83 -26.61
C PRO A 23 -20.19 -8.15 -25.89
N GLU A 24 -19.14 -8.87 -26.28
CA GLU A 24 -18.73 -10.15 -25.69
C GLU A 24 -18.27 -9.97 -24.24
N ARG A 25 -17.59 -8.86 -23.93
CA ARG A 25 -17.18 -8.54 -22.56
C ARG A 25 -18.38 -8.17 -21.69
N ILE A 26 -19.32 -7.41 -22.24
CA ILE A 26 -20.55 -7.04 -21.52
C ILE A 26 -21.32 -8.31 -21.16
N ARG A 27 -21.55 -9.21 -22.13
CA ARG A 27 -22.26 -10.48 -21.88
C ARG A 27 -21.56 -11.39 -20.88
N ARG A 28 -20.21 -11.41 -20.89
CA ARG A 28 -19.43 -12.30 -20.02
C ARG A 28 -19.32 -11.80 -18.58
N PHE A 29 -19.19 -10.48 -18.40
CA PHE A 29 -18.78 -9.90 -17.13
C PHE A 29 -19.81 -8.98 -16.48
N PHE A 30 -20.96 -8.75 -17.13
CA PHE A 30 -22.02 -7.92 -16.58
C PHE A 30 -23.37 -8.62 -16.64
N GLU A 31 -24.15 -8.41 -15.58
CA GLU A 31 -25.56 -8.78 -15.49
C GLU A 31 -26.40 -7.54 -15.82
N LYS A 32 -27.38 -7.70 -16.70
CA LYS A 32 -28.28 -6.61 -17.07
C LYS A 32 -29.31 -6.41 -15.95
N LEU A 33 -29.45 -5.16 -15.51
CA LEU A 33 -30.49 -4.69 -14.60
C LEU A 33 -31.42 -3.72 -15.34
N ASP A 34 -32.51 -3.32 -14.71
CA ASP A 34 -33.41 -2.32 -15.27
C ASP A 34 -32.68 -0.98 -15.47
N GLY A 35 -32.37 -0.66 -16.73
CA GLY A 35 -31.68 0.57 -17.13
C GLY A 35 -30.17 0.62 -16.80
N SER A 36 -29.59 -0.42 -16.23
CA SER A 36 -28.17 -0.45 -15.81
C SER A 36 -27.54 -1.82 -15.98
N PHE A 37 -26.24 -1.91 -15.69
CA PHE A 37 -25.48 -3.14 -15.70
C PHE A 37 -24.72 -3.26 -14.39
N GLN A 38 -24.70 -4.46 -13.83
CA GLN A 38 -23.91 -4.77 -12.66
C GLN A 38 -22.76 -5.69 -13.04
N VAL A 39 -21.55 -5.40 -12.57
CA VAL A 39 -20.39 -6.30 -12.72
C VAL A 39 -20.72 -7.64 -12.09
N GLY A 40 -20.54 -8.76 -12.81
CA GLY A 40 -20.88 -10.10 -12.34
C GLY A 40 -20.18 -10.48 -11.03
N LYS A 41 -20.85 -11.29 -10.21
CA LYS A 41 -20.40 -11.63 -8.86
C LYS A 41 -18.97 -12.20 -8.82
N GLU A 42 -18.62 -13.07 -9.77
CA GLU A 42 -17.29 -13.67 -9.86
C GLU A 42 -16.16 -12.63 -9.93
N LEU A 43 -16.34 -11.53 -10.67
CA LEU A 43 -15.36 -10.45 -10.72
C LEU A 43 -15.34 -9.63 -9.43
N ARG A 44 -16.51 -9.35 -8.85
CA ARG A 44 -16.60 -8.56 -7.60
C ARG A 44 -15.92 -9.28 -6.44
N ASP A 45 -16.03 -10.59 -6.38
CA ASP A 45 -15.41 -11.41 -5.33
C ASP A 45 -13.87 -11.42 -5.41
N MET A 46 -13.29 -11.09 -6.57
CA MET A 46 -11.83 -10.97 -6.76
C MET A 46 -11.27 -9.57 -6.40
N VAL A 47 -12.13 -8.58 -6.11
CA VAL A 47 -11.71 -7.19 -5.93
C VAL A 47 -12.09 -6.68 -4.55
N VAL A 48 -11.07 -6.28 -3.77
CA VAL A 48 -11.27 -5.64 -2.47
C VAL A 48 -11.08 -4.13 -2.60
N PHE A 49 -12.10 -3.37 -2.20
CA PHE A 49 -12.05 -1.92 -2.15
C PHE A 49 -11.77 -1.45 -0.71
N ALA A 50 -10.64 -0.78 -0.50
CA ALA A 50 -10.26 -0.17 0.77
C ALA A 50 -10.13 1.35 0.64
N SER A 51 -10.47 2.07 1.70
CA SER A 51 -10.11 3.50 1.80
C SER A 51 -8.65 3.60 2.22
N GLN A 52 -7.85 4.32 1.45
CA GLN A 52 -6.44 4.51 1.74
C GLN A 52 -5.99 5.93 1.34
N ASN A 53 -5.34 6.61 2.28
CA ASN A 53 -4.57 7.82 2.05
C ASN A 53 -3.11 7.45 1.81
N LEU A 54 -2.68 7.53 0.55
CA LEU A 54 -1.32 7.18 0.12
C LEU A 54 -0.19 8.00 0.75
N LEU A 55 -0.49 9.10 1.46
CA LEU A 55 0.52 9.92 2.15
C LEU A 55 0.55 9.70 3.67
N ARG A 56 -0.40 8.95 4.24
CA ARG A 56 -0.56 8.80 5.69
C ARG A 56 -0.71 7.35 6.13
N ASP A 57 -1.42 6.55 5.36
CA ASP A 57 -1.75 5.18 5.71
C ASP A 57 -0.58 4.25 5.36
N PRO A 58 -0.42 3.14 6.10
CA PRO A 58 0.64 2.19 5.81
C PRO A 58 0.48 1.62 4.38
N PRO A 59 1.57 1.45 3.64
CA PRO A 59 1.52 0.84 2.33
C PRO A 59 1.21 -0.65 2.42
N PHE A 60 0.51 -1.15 1.41
CA PHE A 60 0.53 -2.58 1.11
C PHE A 60 1.98 -3.00 0.76
N SER A 61 2.31 -4.27 0.96
CA SER A 61 3.63 -4.81 0.61
C SER A 61 3.50 -6.09 -0.19
N ARG A 62 4.57 -6.44 -0.91
CA ARG A 62 4.69 -7.67 -1.70
C ARG A 62 3.65 -7.80 -2.82
N LEU A 63 3.31 -6.68 -3.46
CA LEU A 63 2.50 -6.64 -4.67
C LEU A 63 3.32 -6.97 -5.91
N ASP A 64 2.73 -7.67 -6.87
CA ASP A 64 3.38 -7.94 -8.16
C ASP A 64 3.24 -6.75 -9.11
N ILE A 65 2.11 -6.03 -9.05
CA ILE A 65 1.81 -4.86 -9.88
C ILE A 65 1.16 -3.77 -9.03
N VAL A 66 1.57 -2.51 -9.26
CA VAL A 66 0.92 -1.31 -8.75
C VAL A 66 0.53 -0.44 -9.94
N SER A 67 -0.75 -0.08 -10.03
CA SER A 67 -1.26 0.87 -11.02
C SER A 67 -1.66 2.17 -10.32
N CYS A 68 -0.89 3.24 -10.52
CA CYS A 68 -1.16 4.57 -9.99
C CYS A 68 -1.28 5.54 -11.16
N ARG A 69 -2.49 5.65 -11.73
CA ARG A 69 -2.72 6.38 -12.99
C ARG A 69 -3.60 7.59 -12.77
N ASN A 70 -3.24 8.70 -13.41
CA ASN A 70 -3.98 9.95 -13.42
C ASN A 70 -4.22 10.54 -12.01
N PHE A 71 -3.36 10.23 -11.04
CA PHE A 71 -3.47 10.69 -9.66
C PHE A 71 -2.35 11.66 -9.27
N LEU A 72 -1.11 11.36 -9.66
CA LEU A 72 0.08 12.14 -9.28
C LEU A 72 0.03 13.57 -9.81
N ILE A 73 -0.62 13.79 -10.96
CA ILE A 73 -0.77 15.10 -11.60
C ILE A 73 -1.51 16.15 -10.73
N TYR A 74 -2.21 15.71 -9.68
CA TYR A 74 -2.92 16.60 -8.76
C TYR A 74 -2.11 16.95 -7.51
N LEU A 75 -0.88 16.45 -7.40
CA LEU A 75 -0.05 16.54 -6.21
C LEU A 75 1.18 17.41 -6.45
N GLU A 76 1.61 18.11 -5.41
CA GLU A 76 2.88 18.83 -5.37
C GLU A 76 4.08 17.86 -5.55
N PRO A 77 5.21 18.32 -6.12
CA PRO A 77 6.35 17.47 -6.45
C PRO A 77 6.84 16.60 -5.28
N GLU A 78 6.88 17.13 -4.06
CA GLU A 78 7.33 16.41 -2.87
C GLU A 78 6.41 15.23 -2.54
N ALA A 79 5.09 15.40 -2.70
CA ALA A 79 4.12 14.34 -2.49
C ALA A 79 4.21 13.26 -3.58
N GLN A 80 4.46 13.67 -4.83
CA GLN A 80 4.72 12.72 -5.92
C GLN A 80 5.94 11.86 -5.61
N GLN A 81 7.07 12.46 -5.18
CA GLN A 81 8.28 11.71 -4.86
C GLN A 81 8.01 10.66 -3.77
N ARG A 82 7.32 11.04 -2.69
CA ARG A 82 6.98 10.12 -1.59
C ARG A 82 6.12 8.95 -2.06
N ILE A 83 5.12 9.20 -2.91
CA ILE A 83 4.26 8.12 -3.42
C ILE A 83 5.04 7.17 -4.33
N ILE A 84 5.96 7.66 -5.16
CA ILE A 84 6.80 6.80 -6.01
C ILE A 84 7.67 5.87 -5.16
N VAL A 85 8.31 6.38 -4.12
CA VAL A 85 9.07 5.57 -3.15
C VAL A 85 8.17 4.55 -2.45
N MET A 86 6.96 4.96 -2.06
CA MET A 86 6.01 4.06 -1.43
C MET A 86 5.55 2.94 -2.38
N CYS A 87 5.33 3.24 -3.67
CA CYS A 87 5.05 2.23 -4.68
C CYS A 87 6.21 1.25 -4.86
N HIS A 88 7.46 1.73 -4.81
CA HIS A 88 8.66 0.86 -4.87
C HIS A 88 8.69 -0.14 -3.72
N PHE A 89 8.39 0.33 -2.52
CA PHE A 89 8.30 -0.53 -1.34
C PHE A 89 7.17 -1.55 -1.43
N ALA A 90 6.01 -1.12 -1.94
CA ALA A 90 4.86 -1.98 -2.06
C ALA A 90 5.11 -3.16 -3.01
N LEU A 91 5.98 -2.97 -4.00
CA LEU A 91 6.29 -3.96 -5.02
C LEU A 91 7.30 -5.02 -4.54
N ARG A 92 7.10 -6.27 -4.97
CA ARG A 92 8.12 -7.34 -4.93
C ARG A 92 9.29 -7.00 -5.86
N PRO A 93 10.48 -7.58 -5.64
CA PRO A 93 11.53 -7.60 -6.67
C PRO A 93 10.95 -7.99 -8.03
N ASP A 94 11.36 -7.28 -9.08
CA ASP A 94 10.85 -7.42 -10.45
C ASP A 94 9.36 -7.10 -10.66
N GLY A 95 8.67 -6.61 -9.63
CA GLY A 95 7.30 -6.10 -9.72
C GLY A 95 7.20 -4.84 -10.60
N HIS A 96 6.00 -4.55 -11.10
CA HIS A 96 5.79 -3.49 -12.09
C HIS A 96 4.94 -2.33 -11.58
N LEU A 97 5.40 -1.12 -11.82
CA LEU A 97 4.65 0.12 -11.63
C LEU A 97 4.10 0.60 -12.97
N PHE A 98 2.79 0.87 -13.01
CA PHE A 98 2.10 1.43 -14.17
C PHE A 98 1.55 2.81 -13.83
N LEU A 99 2.07 3.83 -14.52
CA LEU A 99 1.64 5.22 -14.39
C LEU A 99 0.76 5.67 -15.57
N GLY A 100 0.09 6.80 -15.41
CA GLY A 100 -0.65 7.50 -16.48
C GLY A 100 0.30 8.26 -17.42
N ASN A 101 -0.22 8.65 -18.58
CA ASN A 101 0.62 9.19 -19.68
C ASN A 101 1.37 10.49 -19.30
N ALA A 102 0.77 11.31 -18.44
CA ALA A 102 1.32 12.57 -17.94
C ALA A 102 2.17 12.41 -16.67
N GLU A 103 2.37 11.17 -16.20
CA GLU A 103 3.05 10.86 -14.95
C GLU A 103 4.40 10.19 -15.22
N THR A 104 5.33 10.33 -14.28
CA THR A 104 6.70 9.82 -14.39
C THR A 104 7.24 9.45 -13.02
N ILE A 105 8.23 8.55 -12.98
CA ILE A 105 8.98 8.20 -11.77
C ILE A 105 9.88 9.35 -11.27
N GLY A 106 9.99 10.46 -12.02
CA GLY A 106 10.81 11.60 -11.64
C GLY A 106 12.30 11.25 -11.74
N ARG A 107 13.06 11.50 -10.66
CA ARG A 107 14.51 11.23 -10.59
C ARG A 107 14.84 9.90 -9.90
N HIS A 108 13.92 8.93 -9.93
CA HIS A 108 14.04 7.62 -9.26
C HIS A 108 14.50 6.51 -10.21
N ASP A 109 15.42 6.81 -11.13
CA ASP A 109 16.00 5.82 -12.05
C ASP A 109 16.85 4.75 -11.31
N ASP A 110 17.19 5.01 -10.05
CA ASP A 110 17.84 4.05 -9.13
C ASP A 110 16.87 3.04 -8.50
N LEU A 111 15.57 3.37 -8.45
CA LEU A 111 14.51 2.51 -7.93
C LEU A 111 13.75 1.77 -9.02
N PHE A 112 13.69 2.35 -10.22
CA PHE A 112 12.88 1.84 -11.31
C PHE A 112 13.62 1.86 -12.64
N GLU A 113 13.54 0.73 -13.35
CA GLU A 113 13.95 0.63 -14.73
C GLU A 113 12.74 0.83 -15.65
N THR A 114 12.92 1.55 -16.75
CA THR A 114 11.84 1.75 -17.72
C THR A 114 11.66 0.53 -18.63
N VAL A 115 10.54 -0.19 -18.49
CA VAL A 115 10.17 -1.30 -19.38
C VAL A 115 9.48 -0.77 -20.65
N SER A 116 8.61 0.24 -20.50
CA SER A 116 7.96 0.88 -21.64
C SER A 116 7.70 2.35 -21.39
N LYS A 117 8.34 3.22 -22.17
CA LYS A 117 8.07 4.67 -22.16
C LYS A 117 6.67 4.99 -22.66
N LYS A 118 6.25 4.33 -23.75
CA LYS A 118 4.93 4.54 -24.39
C LYS A 118 3.78 4.28 -23.41
N TRP A 119 3.91 3.19 -22.64
CA TRP A 119 2.87 2.77 -21.70
C TRP A 119 3.18 3.16 -20.26
N ARG A 120 4.26 3.92 -19.99
CA ARG A 120 4.66 4.31 -18.63
C ARG A 120 4.71 3.12 -17.66
N ILE A 121 5.34 2.04 -18.12
CA ILE A 121 5.56 0.82 -17.34
C ILE A 121 7.00 0.77 -16.89
N TYR A 122 7.19 0.55 -15.60
CA TYR A 122 8.48 0.54 -14.93
C TYR A 122 8.63 -0.74 -14.11
N ARG A 123 9.80 -1.36 -14.15
CA ARG A 123 10.15 -2.51 -13.33
C ARG A 123 10.90 -2.02 -12.10
N ARG A 124 10.51 -2.52 -10.93
CA ARG A 124 11.18 -2.26 -9.67
C ARG A 124 12.57 -2.90 -9.66
N ILE A 125 13.59 -2.10 -9.38
CA ILE A 125 14.99 -2.55 -9.24
C ILE A 125 15.55 -2.12 -7.88
N GLY A 126 16.74 -2.63 -7.54
CA GLY A 126 17.45 -2.26 -6.32
C GLY A 126 16.84 -2.83 -5.02
N PRO A 127 17.52 -2.58 -3.88
CA PRO A 127 17.08 -3.07 -2.59
C PRO A 127 15.84 -2.34 -2.07
N THR A 128 15.03 -3.01 -1.25
CA THR A 128 13.93 -2.35 -0.53
C THR A 128 14.50 -1.33 0.45
N ARG A 129 14.25 -0.05 0.22
CA ARG A 129 14.66 1.03 1.12
C ARG A 129 13.60 1.27 2.19
N HIS A 130 13.67 0.50 3.27
CA HIS A 130 12.80 0.63 4.44
C HIS A 130 13.01 1.98 5.17
N ASP A 131 14.21 2.55 5.05
CA ASP A 131 14.62 3.84 5.61
C ASP A 131 13.91 5.04 4.97
N LEU A 132 13.45 4.91 3.72
CA LEU A 132 12.75 5.98 3.02
C LEU A 132 11.26 6.07 3.36
N ILE A 133 10.75 5.16 4.18
CA ILE A 133 9.35 5.16 4.62
C ILE A 133 9.32 5.60 6.06
N ASP A 134 9.08 6.90 6.24
CA ASP A 134 8.85 7.48 7.56
C ASP A 134 7.41 7.20 8.00
N TYR A 135 7.06 5.91 8.10
CA TYR A 135 5.83 5.47 8.74
C TYR A 135 6.14 5.23 10.21
N ARG A 136 5.86 6.24 11.04
CA ARG A 136 5.69 6.01 12.48
C ARG A 136 4.31 5.40 12.67
N PRO A 137 4.18 4.10 13.03
CA PRO A 137 2.89 3.61 13.48
C PRO A 137 2.44 4.54 14.62
N PRO A 138 1.18 4.98 14.64
CA PRO A 138 0.68 5.74 15.77
C PRO A 138 0.95 4.88 17.01
N ARG A 139 1.85 5.34 17.88
CA ARG A 139 2.03 4.74 19.19
C ARG A 139 0.66 4.82 19.82
N GLY A 140 -0.01 3.67 19.94
CA GLY A 140 -1.28 3.61 20.63
C GLY A 140 -1.10 4.33 21.94
N SER A 141 -1.86 5.40 22.13
CA SER A 141 -2.12 5.93 23.45
C SER A 141 -2.77 4.77 24.20
N VAL A 142 -1.94 4.00 24.92
CA VAL A 142 -2.44 3.19 26.02
C VAL A 142 -3.07 4.21 26.94
N ALA A 143 -4.39 4.32 26.87
CA ALA A 143 -5.17 5.08 27.83
C ALA A 143 -4.87 4.45 29.18
N THR A 144 -3.92 5.05 29.91
CA THR A 144 -3.70 4.79 31.32
C THR A 144 -4.99 5.18 32.02
N VAL A 145 -5.80 4.17 32.33
CA VAL A 145 -6.87 4.28 33.31
C VAL A 145 -6.19 4.73 34.60
N GLY A 146 -6.58 5.91 35.07
CA GLY A 146 -5.87 6.65 36.10
C GLY A 146 -5.82 5.94 37.45
N ALA A 147 -4.71 6.18 38.15
CA ALA A 147 -4.68 6.30 39.59
C ALA A 147 -3.40 7.07 40.00
N GLY A 148 -3.57 8.31 40.47
CA GLY A 148 -2.72 9.00 41.46
C GLY A 148 -1.30 9.43 41.04
N GLU A 149 -1.12 10.75 40.88
CA GLU A 149 0.15 11.45 41.19
C GLU A 149 0.30 11.67 42.72
N PRO A 150 1.46 12.10 43.29
CA PRO A 150 2.63 12.72 42.63
C PRO A 150 4.03 12.26 43.10
N SER A 151 5.08 12.49 42.28
CA SER A 151 6.31 13.26 42.64
C SER A 151 7.47 13.14 41.62
N SER A 152 7.83 14.30 41.05
CA SER A 152 9.14 14.85 40.62
C SER A 152 10.35 13.99 40.14
N THR A 153 10.72 14.27 38.86
CA THR A 153 12.08 14.39 38.22
C THR A 153 12.99 13.17 38.03
N PRO A 154 13.95 13.19 37.06
CA PRO A 154 13.82 13.45 35.62
C PRO A 154 14.47 12.34 34.73
N SER A 155 14.01 12.25 33.49
CA SER A 155 14.63 11.64 32.29
C SER A 155 15.97 10.89 32.44
N GLU A 156 15.96 9.55 32.28
CA GLU A 156 17.12 8.80 31.79
C GLU A 156 16.72 7.70 30.80
N THR A 157 17.56 7.58 29.78
CA THR A 157 17.45 6.79 28.56
C THR A 157 17.51 5.29 28.86
N ILE A 158 16.41 4.57 28.67
CA ILE A 158 16.39 3.11 28.88
C ILE A 158 15.78 2.40 27.66
N SER A 159 16.56 2.29 26.59
CA SER A 159 16.24 1.49 25.39
C SER A 159 16.95 0.12 25.36
N ALA A 160 17.83 -0.16 26.33
CA ALA A 160 18.60 -1.40 26.38
C ALA A 160 17.87 -2.63 27.00
N PRO A 161 16.97 -2.52 28.01
CA PRO A 161 16.55 -3.71 28.74
C PRO A 161 15.55 -4.59 27.99
N LEU A 162 14.67 -4.00 27.17
CA LEU A 162 13.65 -4.78 26.48
C LEU A 162 14.24 -5.67 25.37
N ALA A 163 15.25 -5.15 24.66
CA ALA A 163 15.94 -5.91 23.62
C ALA A 163 16.68 -7.12 24.22
N ASP A 164 17.31 -6.95 25.38
CA ASP A 164 18.01 -8.02 26.08
C ASP A 164 17.05 -9.08 26.65
N ILE A 165 15.90 -8.65 27.19
CA ILE A 165 14.86 -9.58 27.67
C ILE A 165 14.29 -10.40 26.51
N ALA A 166 13.97 -9.74 25.38
CA ALA A 166 13.46 -10.42 24.20
C ALA A 166 14.48 -11.41 23.62
N ARG A 167 15.77 -11.03 23.58
CA ARG A 167 16.85 -11.89 23.12
C ARG A 167 17.01 -13.12 24.01
N ARG A 168 16.95 -12.96 25.34
CA ARG A 168 17.02 -14.10 26.28
C ARG A 168 15.84 -15.05 26.11
N ALA A 169 14.62 -14.53 26.02
CA ALA A 169 13.42 -15.36 25.85
C ALA A 169 13.43 -16.16 24.53
N LEU A 170 14.00 -15.59 23.46
CA LEU A 170 14.16 -16.30 22.18
C LEU A 170 15.21 -17.40 22.25
N LEU A 171 16.34 -17.16 22.94
CA LEU A 171 17.37 -18.17 23.12
C LEU A 171 16.85 -19.33 23.98
N GLU A 172 16.14 -19.07 25.06
CA GLU A 172 15.57 -20.13 25.91
C GLU A 172 14.61 -21.05 25.14
N ARG A 173 13.84 -20.49 24.22
CA ARG A 173 12.76 -21.22 23.54
C ARG A 173 13.19 -21.89 22.23
N TYR A 174 14.24 -21.38 21.58
CA TYR A 174 14.62 -21.80 20.23
C TYR A 174 16.10 -22.13 20.07
N ALA A 175 16.94 -21.96 21.10
CA ALA A 175 18.33 -22.40 20.98
C ALA A 175 18.37 -23.94 20.95
N PRO A 176 19.00 -24.55 19.94
CA PRO A 176 19.26 -25.99 19.97
C PRO A 176 20.26 -26.30 21.09
N ALA A 177 20.21 -27.52 21.64
CA ALA A 177 21.22 -27.97 22.57
C ALA A 177 22.59 -28.01 21.86
N SER A 178 23.43 -27.00 22.11
CA SER A 178 24.79 -26.94 21.63
C SER A 178 25.75 -26.74 22.80
N VAL A 179 26.87 -27.45 22.76
CA VAL A 179 28.00 -27.27 23.67
C VAL A 179 29.06 -26.47 22.92
N MET A 180 29.52 -25.39 23.53
CA MET A 180 30.70 -24.63 23.06
C MET A 180 31.92 -25.27 23.72
N ILE A 181 32.85 -25.81 22.93
CA ILE A 181 34.18 -26.25 23.39
C ILE A 181 35.15 -25.08 23.18
#